data_AF-A0A968ZPT5-F1
#
_entry.id   AF-A0A968ZPT5-F1
#
_cell.length_a   1.000
_cell.length_b   1.000
_cell.length_c   1.000
_cell.angle_alpha   90.00
_cell.angle_beta   90.00
_cell.angle_gamma   90.00
#
_symmetry.space_group_name_H-M   'P 1'
#
loop_
_entity.id
_entity.type
_entity.pdbx_description
1 polymer ?
#
loop_
_entity_poly.entity_id
_entity_poly.type
_entity_poly.pdbx_seq_one_letter_code
_entity_poly.pdbx_strand_id
1 'polypeptide(L)'
;MSAVPSQILYLEHGSSRLYAEAIQIVDNRCLCWARPTLLIQGLPEQCGQYSRQAMISAAVTAPEHSSLQLYDLEGCPDLIWPLDLFQLACDIDFFSLLIRVKMSSSESSQYTDKSHFNAFVSSFWQTHSHSFSTSRVPSLDAR
;
A
#
# COMPACT_ATOMS: atom_id res chain seq x y z
N MET A 1 -9.71 5.26 12.29
CA MET A 1 -8.30 5.40 12.73
C MET A 1 -7.85 6.81 12.35
N SER A 2 -7.08 7.51 13.17
CA SER A 2 -6.52 8.82 12.82
C SER A 2 -5.13 8.62 12.23
N ALA A 3 -5.03 8.51 10.91
CA ALA A 3 -3.72 8.59 10.25
C ALA A 3 -3.22 10.03 10.32
N VAL A 4 -1.91 10.22 10.39
CA VAL A 4 -1.27 11.54 10.29
C VAL A 4 -0.25 11.54 9.14
N PRO A 5 0.11 12.72 8.61
CA PRO A 5 1.16 12.82 7.61
C PRO A 5 2.47 12.12 8.02
N SER A 6 3.20 11.62 7.03
CA SER A 6 4.45 10.86 7.16
C SER A 6 4.33 9.49 7.83
N GLN A 7 3.12 9.02 8.15
CA GLN A 7 2.91 7.62 8.53
C GLN A 7 2.95 6.70 7.32
N ILE A 8 3.46 5.49 7.52
CA ILE A 8 3.37 4.44 6.52
C ILE A 8 2.03 3.72 6.66
N LEU A 9 1.33 3.66 5.54
CA LEU A 9 0.06 2.98 5.35
C LEU A 9 0.26 1.79 4.42
N TYR A 10 -0.71 0.88 4.42
CA TYR A 10 -0.80 -0.14 3.39
C TYR A 10 -2.23 -0.42 2.94
N LEU A 11 -2.33 -0.94 1.73
CA LEU A 11 -3.53 -1.50 1.12
C LEU A 11 -3.26 -2.98 0.82
N GLU A 12 -4.22 -3.85 1.13
CA GLU A 12 -4.16 -5.26 0.75
C GLU A 12 -5.20 -5.59 -0.30
N HIS A 13 -4.80 -6.35 -1.30
CA HIS A 13 -5.73 -6.88 -2.32
C HIS A 13 -5.17 -8.14 -2.94
N GLY A 14 -5.96 -9.23 -2.91
CA GLY A 14 -5.51 -10.56 -3.30
C GLY A 14 -4.19 -10.95 -2.64
N SER A 15 -3.25 -11.45 -3.44
CA SER A 15 -1.89 -11.83 -3.01
C SER A 15 -0.91 -10.65 -2.86
N SER A 16 -1.41 -9.41 -2.83
CA SER A 16 -0.56 -8.21 -2.86
C SER A 16 -0.75 -7.31 -1.64
N ARG A 17 0.32 -6.59 -1.28
CA ARG A 17 0.30 -5.50 -0.31
C ARG A 17 1.04 -4.30 -0.87
N LEU A 18 0.35 -3.18 -0.97
CA LEU A 18 0.90 -1.91 -1.41
C LEU A 18 1.18 -1.04 -0.18
N TYR A 19 2.44 -0.71 0.07
CA TYR A 19 2.83 0.28 1.07
C TYR A 19 2.85 1.67 0.45
N ALA A 20 2.44 2.65 1.25
CA ALA A 20 2.42 4.04 0.86
C ALA A 20 2.69 4.96 2.05
N GLU A 21 3.33 6.10 1.82
CA GLU A 21 3.44 7.18 2.80
C GLU A 21 2.19 8.06 2.73
N ALA A 22 1.60 8.39 3.88
CA ALA A 22 0.56 9.42 3.95
C ALA A 22 1.18 10.81 3.75
N ILE A 23 1.03 11.41 2.57
CA ILE A 23 1.46 12.80 2.32
C ILE A 23 0.54 13.77 3.06
N GLN A 24 -0.78 13.58 2.89
CA GLN A 24 -1.77 14.49 3.44
C GLN A 24 -3.07 13.76 3.72
N ILE A 25 -3.69 14.08 4.85
CA ILE A 25 -5.06 13.67 5.17
C ILE A 25 -6.00 14.85 4.91
N VAL A 26 -7.05 14.61 4.14
CA VAL A 26 -8.10 15.59 3.85
C VAL A 26 -9.34 15.20 4.65
N ASP A 27 -9.36 15.64 5.92
CA ASP A 27 -10.35 15.21 6.91
C ASP A 27 -11.80 15.46 6.44
N ASN A 28 -12.06 16.64 5.87
CA ASN A 28 -13.40 17.02 5.39
C ASN A 28 -13.98 16.10 4.31
N ARG A 29 -13.13 15.31 3.64
CA ARG A 29 -13.55 14.36 2.60
C ARG A 29 -13.22 12.91 2.94
N CYS A 30 -12.64 12.66 4.12
CA CYS A 30 -12.10 11.36 4.52
C CYS A 30 -11.19 10.76 3.44
N LEU A 31 -10.34 11.57 2.82
CA LEU A 31 -9.39 11.13 1.79
C LEU A 31 -7.96 11.16 2.32
N CYS A 32 -7.15 10.25 1.82
CA CYS A 32 -5.70 10.22 2.00
C CYS A 32 -5.02 10.45 0.65
N TRP A 33 -4.17 11.47 0.59
CA TRP A 33 -3.14 11.56 -0.43
C TRP A 33 -1.96 10.70 0.02
N ALA A 34 -1.79 9.56 -0.65
CA ALA A 34 -0.80 8.55 -0.32
C ALA A 34 0.22 8.40 -1.45
N ARG A 35 1.50 8.40 -1.12
CA ARG A 35 2.61 8.13 -2.05
C ARG A 35 2.95 6.64 -2.05
N PRO A 36 2.74 5.90 -3.14
CA PRO A 36 3.21 4.52 -3.25
C PRO A 36 4.72 4.42 -3.05
N THR A 37 5.18 3.47 -2.24
CA THR A 37 6.61 3.28 -1.96
C THR A 37 7.09 1.88 -2.31
N LEU A 38 6.29 0.86 -2.01
CA LEU A 38 6.67 -0.54 -2.19
C LEU A 38 5.43 -1.38 -2.50
N LEU A 39 5.53 -2.24 -3.51
CA LEU A 39 4.52 -3.28 -3.75
C LEU A 39 5.13 -4.67 -3.48
N ILE A 40 4.41 -5.45 -2.68
CA ILE A 40 4.72 -6.85 -2.42
C ILE A 40 3.70 -7.72 -3.14
N GLN A 41 4.16 -8.78 -3.81
CA GLN A 41 3.31 -9.81 -4.40
C GLN A 41 3.74 -11.21 -3.96
N GLY A 42 2.78 -12.15 -3.96
CA GLY A 42 2.99 -13.54 -3.54
C GLY A 42 2.57 -13.84 -2.10
N LEU A 43 1.82 -12.93 -1.47
CA LEU A 43 1.23 -13.16 -0.15
C LEU A 43 0.08 -14.17 -0.22
N PRO A 44 -0.17 -14.97 0.84
CA PRO A 44 -1.29 -15.90 0.88
C PRO A 44 -2.63 -15.14 0.94
N GLU A 45 -3.53 -15.41 0.00
CA GLU A 45 -4.83 -14.71 -0.12
C GLU A 45 -5.83 -15.12 0.97
N GLN A 46 -5.80 -16.39 1.37
CA GLN A 46 -6.78 -16.97 2.28
C GLN A 46 -6.36 -16.87 3.76
N CYS A 47 -5.23 -16.23 4.05
CA CYS A 47 -4.70 -16.16 5.41
C CYS A 47 -4.95 -14.77 6.02
N GLY A 48 -5.15 -14.75 7.34
CA GLY A 48 -5.36 -13.51 8.07
C GLY A 48 -4.14 -12.58 8.05
N GLN A 49 -4.38 -11.30 8.38
CA GLN A 49 -3.36 -10.24 8.38
C GLN A 49 -2.09 -10.61 9.18
N TYR A 50 -2.25 -11.29 10.31
CA TYR A 50 -1.12 -11.76 11.13
C TYR A 50 -0.19 -12.70 10.37
N SER A 51 -0.74 -13.67 9.63
CA SER A 51 0.08 -14.62 8.87
C SER A 51 0.78 -13.95 7.69
N ARG A 52 0.13 -12.98 7.05
CA ARG A 52 0.74 -12.17 5.99
C ARG A 52 1.90 -11.35 6.56
N GLN A 53 1.71 -10.74 7.72
CA GLN A 53 2.77 -10.01 8.42
C GLN A 53 3.94 -10.94 8.79
N ALA A 54 3.66 -12.11 9.37
CA ALA A 54 4.71 -13.07 9.74
C ALA A 54 5.56 -13.50 8.54
N MET A 55 4.94 -13.69 7.36
CA MET A 55 5.67 -14.02 6.14
C MET A 55 6.52 -12.85 5.62
N ILE A 56 6.02 -11.62 5.76
CA ILE A 56 6.80 -10.41 5.48
C ILE A 56 8.01 -10.30 6.41
N SER A 57 7.82 -10.48 7.72
CA SER A 57 8.92 -10.44 8.70
C SER A 57 9.94 -11.57 8.44
N ALA A 58 9.48 -12.75 8.02
CA ALA A 58 10.36 -13.84 7.60
C ALA A 58 11.18 -13.47 6.35
N ALA A 59 10.56 -12.79 5.37
CA ALA A 59 11.25 -12.30 4.17
C ALA A 59 12.27 -11.19 4.46
N VAL A 60 12.08 -10.41 5.53
CA VAL A 60 13.07 -9.47 6.05
C VAL A 60 14.25 -10.19 6.68
N THR A 61 13.98 -11.23 7.48
CA THR A 61 15.01 -11.95 8.26
C THR A 61 15.85 -12.90 7.39
N ALA A 62 15.20 -13.60 6.45
CA ALA A 62 15.80 -14.62 5.60
C ALA A 62 15.45 -14.37 4.12
N PRO A 63 16.05 -13.35 3.50
CA PRO A 63 15.65 -12.86 2.18
C PRO A 63 15.81 -13.90 1.07
N GLU A 64 16.81 -14.77 1.15
CA GLU A 64 17.12 -15.83 0.16
C GLU A 64 16.05 -16.93 0.09
N HIS A 65 15.29 -17.11 1.17
CA HIS A 65 14.24 -18.13 1.26
C HIS A 65 12.84 -17.57 0.98
N SER A 66 12.74 -16.27 0.70
CA SER A 66 11.47 -15.62 0.39
C SER A 66 11.07 -15.83 -1.06
N SER A 67 9.85 -16.29 -1.29
CA SER A 67 9.21 -16.30 -2.60
C SER A 67 8.54 -14.97 -2.97
N LEU A 68 8.57 -13.98 -2.07
CA LEU A 68 7.91 -12.69 -2.28
C LEU A 68 8.63 -11.88 -3.35
N GLN A 69 7.85 -11.32 -4.27
CA GLN A 69 8.31 -10.35 -5.23
C GLN A 69 8.12 -8.95 -4.66
N LEU A 70 9.16 -8.12 -4.76
CA LEU A 70 9.18 -6.77 -4.24
C LEU A 70 9.46 -5.81 -5.39
N TYR A 71 8.64 -4.77 -5.52
CA TYR A 71 8.72 -3.79 -6.60
C TYR A 71 8.91 -2.39 -6.02
N ASP A 72 9.90 -1.67 -6.55
CA ASP A 72 10.15 -0.28 -6.19
C ASP A 72 9.14 0.62 -6.87
N LEU A 73 8.38 1.39 -6.09
CA LEU A 73 7.36 2.27 -6.65
C LEU A 73 7.77 3.74 -6.64
N GLU A 74 9.05 4.05 -6.40
CA GLU A 74 9.54 5.42 -6.52
C GLU A 74 9.23 5.99 -7.92
N GLY A 75 8.62 7.18 -7.94
CA GLY A 75 8.22 7.86 -9.17
C GLY A 75 6.92 7.34 -9.81
N CYS A 76 6.20 6.41 -9.17
CA CYS A 76 4.81 6.11 -9.52
C CYS A 76 3.88 7.26 -9.09
N PRO A 77 2.73 7.45 -9.76
CA PRO A 77 1.80 8.53 -9.41
C PRO A 77 1.19 8.29 -8.03
N ASP A 78 1.01 9.37 -7.28
CA ASP A 78 0.39 9.33 -5.97
C ASP A 78 -1.11 8.96 -6.06
N LEU A 79 -1.65 8.37 -4.99
CA LEU A 79 -3.05 7.98 -4.86
C LEU A 79 -3.81 8.99 -4.01
N ILE A 80 -5.05 9.32 -4.40
CA ILE A 80 -5.97 10.15 -3.61
C ILE A 80 -7.24 9.35 -3.34
N TRP A 81 -7.21 8.51 -2.30
CA TRP A 81 -8.22 7.48 -2.07
C TRP A 81 -8.89 7.63 -0.68
N PRO A 82 -10.08 7.04 -0.46
CA PRO A 82 -10.72 7.03 0.85
C PRO A 82 -9.80 6.49 1.96
N LEU A 83 -9.69 7.25 3.05
CA LEU A 83 -8.83 6.93 4.19
C LEU A 83 -9.18 5.56 4.80
N ASP A 84 -10.46 5.18 4.79
CA ASP A 84 -10.97 3.94 5.35
C ASP A 84 -10.44 2.67 4.65
N LEU A 85 -9.87 2.81 3.45
CA LEU A 85 -9.23 1.70 2.74
C LEU A 85 -7.84 1.38 3.32
N PHE A 86 -7.17 2.37 3.90
CA PHE A 86 -5.79 2.25 4.35
C PHE A 86 -5.69 1.69 5.76
N GLN A 87 -4.65 0.90 5.98
CA GLN A 87 -4.27 0.37 7.30
C GLN A 87 -2.90 0.90 7.69
N LEU A 88 -2.69 1.19 8.97
CA LEU A 88 -1.38 1.62 9.46
C LEU A 88 -0.38 0.46 9.39
N ALA A 89 0.76 0.69 8.75
CA ALA A 89 1.86 -0.25 8.76
C ALA A 89 2.58 -0.22 10.11
N CYS A 90 3.12 -1.36 10.54
CA CYS A 90 4.13 -1.39 11.59
C CYS A 90 5.49 -1.11 10.96
N ASP A 91 6.19 -0.07 11.44
CA ASP A 91 7.39 0.47 10.79
C ASP A 91 8.62 -0.47 10.79
N ILE A 92 8.59 -1.58 11.53
CA ILE A 92 9.76 -2.45 11.72
C ILE A 92 10.20 -3.20 10.46
N ASP A 93 9.26 -3.68 9.65
CA ASP A 93 9.57 -4.52 8.49
C ASP A 93 9.67 -3.69 7.19
N PHE A 94 8.97 -2.56 7.14
CA PHE A 94 8.87 -1.73 5.95
C PHE A 94 10.22 -1.18 5.48
N PHE A 95 10.97 -0.52 6.36
CA PHE A 95 12.24 0.10 5.99
C PHE A 95 13.28 -0.93 5.53
N SER A 96 13.33 -2.09 6.17
CA SER A 96 14.23 -3.18 5.78
C SER A 96 13.93 -3.69 4.37
N LEU A 97 12.65 -3.85 4.03
CA LEU A 97 12.24 -4.22 2.67
C LEU A 97 12.55 -3.12 1.65
N LEU A 98 12.32 -1.86 2.00
CA LEU A 98 12.58 -0.73 1.11
C LEU A 98 14.08 -0.63 0.76
N ILE A 99 14.95 -0.74 1.76
CA ILE A 99 16.41 -0.75 1.55
C ILE A 99 16.81 -1.92 0.65
N ARG A 100 16.25 -3.12 0.89
CA ARG A 100 16.53 -4.30 0.06
C ARG A 100 16.19 -4.06 -1.40
N VAL A 101 14.98 -3.54 -1.66
CA VAL A 101 14.53 -3.25 -3.02
C VAL A 101 15.44 -2.24 -3.71
N LYS A 102 15.80 -1.15 -3.03
CA LYS A 102 16.72 -0.13 -3.55
C LYS A 102 18.09 -0.69 -3.91
N MET A 103 18.60 -1.64 -3.13
CA MET A 103 19.88 -2.29 -3.39
C MET A 103 19.82 -3.28 -4.58
N SER A 104 18.64 -3.85 -4.86
CA SER A 104 18.43 -4.80 -5.96
C SER A 104 17.93 -4.17 -7.27
N SER A 105 17.51 -2.89 -7.25
CA SER A 105 16.89 -2.24 -8.41
C SER A 105 17.95 -1.81 -9.43
N SER A 106 17.84 -2.32 -10.65
CA SER A 106 18.55 -1.82 -11.84
C SER A 106 17.62 -0.93 -12.66
N GLU A 107 18.15 0.09 -13.35
CA GLU A 107 17.34 1.07 -14.12
C GLU A 107 16.36 0.45 -15.15
N SER A 108 16.66 -0.76 -15.65
CA SER A 108 15.79 -1.51 -16.56
C SER A 108 14.49 -2.03 -15.91
N SER A 109 14.44 -2.17 -14.59
CA SER A 109 13.30 -2.76 -13.86
C SER A 109 12.12 -1.80 -13.69
N GLN A 110 12.36 -0.48 -13.79
CA GLN A 110 11.35 0.55 -13.51
C GLN A 110 10.10 0.47 -14.39
N TYR A 111 10.24 0.02 -15.64
CA TYR A 111 9.09 -0.14 -16.54
C TYR A 111 8.16 -1.27 -16.10
N THR A 112 8.75 -2.37 -15.62
CA THR A 112 8.02 -3.52 -15.08
C THR A 112 7.30 -3.13 -13.79
N ASP A 113 7.97 -2.40 -12.90
CA ASP A 113 7.41 -1.97 -11.61
C ASP A 113 6.13 -1.12 -11.78
N LYS A 114 6.15 -0.18 -12.74
CA LYS A 114 4.98 0.65 -13.10
C LYS A 114 3.82 -0.20 -13.63
N SER A 115 4.11 -1.24 -14.40
CA SER A 115 3.07 -2.14 -14.91
C SER A 115 2.37 -2.91 -13.79
N HIS A 116 3.13 -3.40 -12.80
CA HIS A 116 2.60 -4.11 -11.64
C HIS A 116 1.75 -3.18 -10.76
N PHE A 117 2.20 -1.94 -10.56
CA PHE A 117 1.43 -0.91 -9.86
C PHE A 117 0.10 -0.59 -10.55
N ASN A 118 0.12 -0.33 -11.86
CA ASN A 118 -1.10 -0.04 -12.61
C ASN A 118 -2.09 -1.22 -12.61
N ALA A 119 -1.57 -2.46 -12.68
CA ALA A 119 -2.39 -3.66 -12.57
C ALA A 119 -3.03 -3.79 -11.18
N PHE A 120 -2.26 -3.54 -10.12
CA PHE A 120 -2.77 -3.50 -8.75
C PHE A 120 -3.89 -2.45 -8.59
N VAL A 121 -3.63 -1.21 -9.01
CA VAL A 121 -4.58 -0.09 -8.93
C VAL A 121 -5.88 -0.44 -9.67
N SER A 122 -5.76 -0.93 -10.91
CA SER A 122 -6.92 -1.27 -11.73
C SER A 122 -7.77 -2.38 -11.09
N SER A 123 -7.13 -3.43 -10.60
CA SER A 123 -7.80 -4.56 -9.93
C SER A 123 -8.45 -4.14 -8.61
N PHE A 124 -7.77 -3.30 -7.83
CA PHE A 124 -8.29 -2.76 -6.57
C PHE A 124 -9.56 -1.96 -6.82
N TRP A 125 -9.54 -1.05 -7.80
CA TRP A 125 -10.67 -0.20 -8.17
C TRP A 125 -11.88 -1.00 -8.60
N GLN A 126 -11.70 -2.00 -9.48
CA GLN A 126 -12.80 -2.84 -9.95
C GLN A 126 -13.48 -3.59 -8.81
N THR A 127 -12.72 -4.03 -7.80
CA THR A 127 -13.26 -4.77 -6.65
C THR A 127 -13.92 -3.85 -5.61
N HIS A 128 -13.37 -2.65 -5.41
CA HIS A 128 -13.78 -1.73 -4.32
C HIS A 128 -14.53 -0.50 -4.82
N SER A 129 -15.10 -0.53 -6.04
CA SER A 129 -15.75 0.62 -6.68
C SER A 129 -16.81 1.31 -5.79
N HIS A 130 -17.50 0.54 -4.94
CA HIS A 130 -18.51 1.07 -4.04
C HIS A 130 -17.93 1.97 -2.93
N SER A 131 -16.71 1.70 -2.46
CA SER A 131 -16.03 2.50 -1.43
C SER A 131 -15.59 3.87 -1.94
N PHE A 132 -15.35 3.99 -3.25
CA PHE A 132 -15.01 5.26 -3.90
C PHE A 132 -16.24 6.14 -4.17
N SER A 133 -17.45 5.55 -4.14
CA SER A 133 -18.70 6.24 -4.50
C SER A 133 -19.39 6.89 -3.30
N THR A 134 -19.05 6.50 -2.07
CA THR A 134 -19.62 7.07 -0.84
C THR A 134 -19.04 8.45 -0.55
N SER A 135 -19.60 9.48 -1.20
CA SER A 135 -19.48 10.85 -0.74
C SER A 135 -20.23 10.97 0.60
N ARG A 136 -19.51 10.94 1.73
CA ARG A 136 -20.08 11.40 3.00
C ARG A 136 -20.22 12.92 2.90
N VAL A 137 -21.38 13.38 2.42
CA VAL A 137 -21.78 14.78 2.60
C VAL A 137 -21.87 15.02 4.11
N PRO A 138 -21.14 16.00 4.69
CA PRO A 138 -21.33 16.34 6.08
C PRO A 138 -22.76 16.84 6.24
N SER A 139 -23.54 16.20 7.12
CA SER A 139 -24.90 16.66 7.46
C SER A 139 -24.80 18.08 8.00
N LEU A 140 -25.29 19.05 7.22
CA LEU A 140 -25.55 20.43 7.65
C LEU A 140 -26.76 20.45 8.59
N ASP A 141 -26.66 19.81 9.76
CA ASP A 141 -27.67 19.89 10.81
C ASP A 141 -26.98 20.11 12.16
N ALA A 142 -26.57 21.35 12.38
CA ALA A 142 -26.42 21.96 13.70
C ALA A 142 -26.35 23.48 13.51
N ARG A 143 -27.52 24.11 13.36
CA ARG A 143 -27.74 25.53 13.64
C ARG A 143 -28.55 25.65 14.91
#